data_AF-A0A6A4GP42-F1
#
_entry.id   AF-A0A6A4GP42-F1
#
_cell.length_a   1.000
_cell.length_b   1.000
_cell.length_c   1.000
_cell.angle_alpha   90.00
_cell.angle_beta   90.00
_cell.angle_gamma   90.00
#
_symmetry.space_group_name_H-M   'P 1'
#
loop_
_entity.id
_entity.type
_entity.pdbx_description
1 polymer ?
#
loop_
_entity_poly.entity_id
_entity_poly.type
_entity_poly.pdbx_seq_one_letter_code
_entity_poly.pdbx_strand_id
1 'polypeptide(L)'
;MEQYLSQQRIEGPIWLEPTDVSFLRARLSDANTQAENFESQISELTHQKDAKLVEIASLENLLSPIRRVPSEIISEIFQLACLPEEGISMYKHRIAHYTSTICAVCVAWRKAAHLDPRLW
;
A
#
# COMPACT_ATOMS: atom_id res chain seq x y z
N MET A 1 18.58 -17.27 -2.96
CA MET A 1 19.30 -18.16 -3.90
C MET A 1 20.78 -18.33 -3.54
N GLU A 2 21.39 -17.43 -2.77
CA GLU A 2 22.84 -17.46 -2.45
C GLU A 2 23.28 -18.54 -1.45
N GLN A 3 22.40 -18.99 -0.54
CA GLN A 3 22.76 -19.94 0.53
C GLN A 3 23.07 -21.38 0.03
N TYR A 4 22.60 -21.76 -1.15
CA TYR A 4 22.88 -23.09 -1.72
C TYR A 4 24.31 -23.22 -2.26
N LEU A 5 24.95 -22.10 -2.61
CA LEU A 5 26.33 -22.08 -3.12
C LEU A 5 27.37 -22.21 -2.01
N SER A 6 27.01 -21.93 -0.75
CA SER A 6 27.87 -22.07 0.43
C SER A 6 27.85 -23.46 1.08
N GLN A 7 26.97 -24.37 0.64
CA GLN A 7 26.92 -25.72 1.18
C GLN A 7 27.95 -26.63 0.50
N GLN A 8 28.60 -27.50 1.29
CA GLN A 8 29.49 -28.53 0.76
C GLN A 8 28.73 -29.37 -0.27
N ARG A 9 29.16 -29.31 -1.53
CA ARG A 9 28.58 -30.09 -2.62
C ARG A 9 29.03 -31.53 -2.50
N ILE A 10 28.10 -32.44 -2.78
CA ILE A 10 28.40 -33.85 -2.93
C ILE A 10 29.05 -34.02 -4.31
N GLU A 11 30.37 -34.24 -4.35
CA GLU A 11 31.13 -34.30 -5.60
C GLU A 11 31.31 -35.72 -6.18
N GLY A 12 30.93 -36.76 -5.44
CA GLY A 12 31.09 -38.18 -5.83
C GLY A 12 29.85 -39.04 -5.59
N PRO A 13 29.83 -40.29 -6.11
CA PRO A 13 28.70 -41.21 -5.91
C PRO A 13 28.56 -41.58 -4.44
N ILE A 14 27.31 -41.54 -3.93
CA ILE A 14 26.97 -41.96 -2.57
C ILE A 14 26.28 -43.32 -2.64
N TRP A 15 26.77 -44.27 -1.84
CA TRP A 15 26.08 -45.53 -1.57
C TRP A 15 25.22 -45.36 -0.32
N LEU A 16 23.92 -45.57 -0.46
CA LEU A 16 22.95 -45.54 0.62
C LEU A 16 22.30 -46.90 0.73
N GLU A 17 22.19 -47.42 1.94
CA GLU A 17 21.41 -48.62 2.16
C GLU A 17 19.91 -48.31 1.97
N PRO A 18 19.07 -49.30 1.58
CA PRO A 18 17.64 -49.08 1.42
C PRO A 18 16.97 -48.43 2.64
N THR A 19 17.46 -48.74 3.84
CA THR A 19 17.01 -48.15 5.11
C THR A 19 17.32 -46.66 5.18
N ASP A 20 18.52 -46.23 4.79
CA ASP A 20 18.92 -44.82 4.78
C ASP A 20 18.07 -44.01 3.80
N VAL A 21 17.80 -44.58 2.62
CA VAL A 21 16.92 -43.97 1.61
C VAL A 21 15.50 -43.79 2.18
N SER A 22 14.97 -44.79 2.88
CA SER A 22 13.64 -44.72 3.47
C SER A 22 13.56 -43.65 4.57
N PHE A 23 14.59 -43.57 5.43
CA PHE A 23 14.70 -42.57 6.49
C PHE A 23 14.78 -41.15 5.93
N LEU A 24 15.64 -40.92 4.94
CA LEU A 24 15.78 -39.62 4.30
C LEU A 24 14.49 -39.18 3.60
N ARG A 25 13.78 -40.11 2.96
CA ARG A 25 12.48 -39.82 2.34
C ARG A 25 11.44 -39.42 3.38
N ALA A 26 11.38 -40.12 4.52
CA ALA A 26 10.47 -39.78 5.60
C ALA A 26 10.77 -38.38 6.16
N ARG A 27 12.05 -38.07 6.39
CA ARG A 27 12.47 -36.73 6.83
C ARG A 27 12.18 -35.63 5.81
N LEU A 28 12.39 -35.90 4.52
CA LEU A 28 12.06 -34.95 3.46
C LEU A 28 10.54 -34.71 3.40
N SER A 29 9.75 -35.76 3.54
CA SER A 29 8.29 -35.65 3.59
C SER A 29 7.84 -34.79 4.77
N ASP A 30 8.38 -35.04 5.97
CA ASP A 30 8.08 -34.25 7.18
C ASP A 30 8.47 -32.78 6.99
N ALA A 31 9.70 -32.50 6.51
CA ALA A 31 10.16 -31.15 6.24
C ALA A 31 9.28 -30.41 5.22
N ASN A 32 8.83 -31.09 4.16
CA ASN A 32 7.91 -30.52 3.18
C ASN A 32 6.55 -30.18 3.82
N THR A 33 5.98 -31.08 4.62
CA THR A 33 4.71 -30.80 5.30
C THR A 33 4.81 -29.63 6.28
N GLN A 34 5.95 -29.48 6.97
CA GLN A 34 6.20 -28.33 7.83
C GLN A 34 6.32 -27.03 7.02
N ALA A 35 7.02 -27.07 5.87
CA ALA A 35 7.14 -25.92 4.98
C ALA A 35 5.75 -25.48 4.45
N GLU A 36 4.92 -26.42 4.01
CA GLU A 36 3.54 -26.13 3.58
C GLU A 36 2.70 -25.54 4.72
N ASN A 37 2.82 -26.06 5.93
CA ASN A 37 2.15 -25.51 7.10
C ASN A 37 2.60 -24.07 7.39
N PHE A 38 3.90 -23.79 7.39
CA PHE A 38 4.41 -22.44 7.59
C PHE A 38 3.95 -21.47 6.50
N GLU A 39 3.95 -21.90 5.23
CA GLU A 39 3.43 -21.09 4.13
C GLU A 39 1.95 -20.74 4.34
N SER A 40 1.14 -21.71 4.80
CA SER A 40 -0.27 -21.46 5.11
C SER A 40 -0.45 -20.44 6.24
N GLN A 41 0.37 -20.50 7.28
CA GLN A 41 0.33 -19.55 8.40
C GLN A 41 0.78 -18.15 7.97
N ILE A 42 1.80 -18.05 7.11
CA ILE A 42 2.25 -16.78 6.54
C ILE A 42 1.13 -16.16 5.70
N SER A 43 0.46 -16.96 4.87
CA SER A 43 -0.66 -16.49 4.04
C SER A 43 -1.80 -15.94 4.90
N GLU A 44 -2.21 -16.69 5.92
CA GLU A 44 -3.26 -16.28 6.85
C GLU A 44 -2.90 -14.99 7.61
N LEU A 45 -1.69 -14.92 8.19
CA LEU A 45 -1.22 -13.73 8.89
C LEU A 45 -1.11 -12.52 7.96
N THR A 46 -0.72 -12.72 6.71
CA THR A 46 -0.67 -11.66 5.70
C THR A 46 -2.07 -11.13 5.42
N HIS A 47 -3.06 -12.01 5.27
CA HIS A 47 -4.44 -11.62 5.07
C HIS A 47 -5.00 -10.83 6.26
N GLN A 48 -4.75 -11.29 7.49
CA GLN A 48 -5.17 -10.59 8.71
C GLN A 48 -4.51 -9.21 8.82
N LYS A 49 -3.21 -9.11 8.53
CA LYS A 49 -2.48 -7.85 8.52
C LYS A 49 -3.09 -6.88 7.49
N ASP A 50 -3.37 -7.35 6.28
CA ASP A 50 -3.97 -6.51 5.23
C ASP A 50 -5.38 -6.04 5.62
N ALA A 51 -6.20 -6.91 6.24
CA ALA A 51 -7.51 -6.53 6.77
C ALA A 51 -7.39 -5.43 7.85
N LYS A 52 -6.41 -5.52 8.74
CA LYS A 52 -6.15 -4.49 9.75
C LYS A 52 -5.67 -3.17 9.15
N LEU A 53 -4.85 -3.21 8.10
CA LEU A 53 -4.44 -2.00 7.38
C LEU A 53 -5.63 -1.29 6.74
N VAL A 54 -6.59 -2.04 6.18
CA VAL A 54 -7.85 -1.48 5.65
C VAL A 54 -8.66 -0.82 6.77
N GLU A 55 -8.78 -1.46 7.93
CA GLU A 55 -9.47 -0.91 9.10
C GLU A 55 -8.82 0.40 9.58
N ILE A 56 -7.48 0.42 9.71
CA ILE A 56 -6.71 1.61 10.08
C ILE A 56 -6.97 2.75 9.08
N ALA A 57 -6.83 2.49 7.78
CA ALA A 57 -7.05 3.50 6.76
C ALA A 57 -8.48 4.06 6.80
N SER A 58 -9.48 3.23 7.11
CA SER A 58 -10.86 3.67 7.30
C SER A 58 -11.00 4.61 8.52
N LEU A 59 -10.41 4.24 9.66
CA LEU A 59 -10.45 5.06 10.87
C LEU A 59 -9.71 6.39 10.68
N GLU A 60 -8.52 6.37 10.09
CA GLU A 60 -7.77 7.59 9.74
C GLU A 60 -8.58 8.51 8.83
N ASN A 61 -9.25 7.93 7.83
CA ASN A 61 -10.15 8.67 6.96
C ASN A 61 -11.30 9.33 7.74
N LEU A 62 -11.92 8.63 8.70
CA LEU A 62 -12.99 9.17 9.54
C LEU A 62 -12.51 10.24 10.52
N LEU A 63 -11.30 10.08 11.05
CA LEU A 63 -10.66 11.01 11.96
C LEU A 63 -10.03 12.20 11.24
N SER A 64 -9.90 12.13 9.90
CA SER A 64 -9.31 13.18 9.09
C SER A 64 -10.00 14.53 9.38
N PRO A 65 -9.24 15.56 9.80
CA PRO A 65 -9.79 16.85 10.16
C PRO A 65 -10.69 17.44 9.07
N ILE A 66 -10.34 17.21 7.81
CA ILE A 66 -11.04 17.79 6.67
C ILE A 66 -12.49 17.31 6.52
N ARG A 67 -12.86 16.16 7.09
CA ARG A 67 -14.26 15.70 7.10
C ARG A 67 -15.14 16.47 8.08
N ARG A 68 -14.54 17.24 9.00
CA ARG A 68 -15.23 18.04 10.01
C ARG A 68 -15.21 19.53 9.68
N VAL A 69 -14.49 19.93 8.63
CA VAL A 69 -14.42 21.32 8.18
C VAL A 69 -15.68 21.62 7.36
N PRO A 70 -16.44 22.68 7.68
CA PRO A 70 -17.56 23.14 6.86
C PRO A 70 -17.12 23.41 5.42
N SER A 71 -18.00 23.15 4.45
CA SER A 71 -17.69 23.34 3.03
C SER A 71 -17.25 24.76 2.70
N GLU A 72 -17.78 25.76 3.40
CA GLU A 72 -17.46 27.18 3.25
C GLU A 72 -15.99 27.46 3.57
N ILE A 73 -15.48 26.85 4.64
CA ILE A 73 -14.08 26.99 5.06
C ILE A 73 -13.15 26.25 4.08
N ILE A 74 -13.56 25.08 3.58
CA ILE A 74 -12.80 24.37 2.54
C ILE A 74 -12.72 25.20 1.26
N SER A 75 -13.83 25.80 0.82
CA SER A 75 -13.89 26.69 -0.33
C SER A 75 -12.99 27.92 -0.16
N GLU A 76 -12.99 28.53 1.03
CA GLU A 76 -12.09 29.65 1.35
C GLU A 76 -10.62 29.23 1.28
N ILE A 77 -10.25 28.07 1.83
CA ILE A 77 -8.90 27.50 1.71
C ILE A 77 -8.52 27.30 0.25
N PHE A 78 -9.42 26.78 -0.59
CA PHE A 78 -9.15 26.58 -2.01
C PHE A 78 -8.93 27.89 -2.74
N GLN A 79 -9.76 28.92 -2.47
CA GLN A 79 -9.57 30.24 -3.05
C GLN A 79 -8.19 30.80 -2.69
N LEU A 80 -7.81 30.75 -1.40
CA LEU A 80 -6.51 31.21 -0.92
C LEU A 80 -5.33 30.42 -1.53
N ALA A 81 -5.44 29.09 -1.60
CA ALA A 81 -4.42 28.23 -2.19
C ALA A 81 -4.27 28.43 -3.70
N CYS A 82 -5.31 28.91 -4.36
CA CYS A 82 -5.30 29.27 -5.78
C CYS A 82 -4.91 30.74 -6.00
N LEU A 83 -4.66 31.56 -4.98
CA LEU A 83 -4.18 32.93 -5.21
C LEU A 83 -2.75 32.92 -5.73
N PRO A 84 -2.40 33.80 -6.70
CA PRO A 84 -1.00 33.98 -7.08
C PRO A 84 -0.22 34.59 -5.91
N GLU A 85 1.04 34.18 -5.74
CA GLU A 85 1.99 34.95 -4.93
C GLU A 85 2.09 36.39 -5.44
N GLU A 86 2.20 37.35 -4.52
CA GLU A 86 2.23 38.78 -4.82
C GLU A 86 3.20 39.09 -5.97
N GLY A 87 2.67 39.70 -7.04
CA GLY A 87 3.45 40.11 -8.21
C GLY A 87 3.41 39.15 -9.42
N ILE A 88 2.78 37.96 -9.32
CA ILE A 88 2.64 37.03 -10.45
C ILE A 88 1.24 37.13 -11.06
N SER A 89 1.14 37.62 -12.31
CA SER A 89 -0.11 37.59 -13.07
C SER A 89 -0.56 36.14 -13.30
N MET A 90 -1.75 35.80 -12.80
CA MET A 90 -2.30 34.45 -12.91
C MET A 90 -2.82 34.22 -14.34
N TYR A 91 -1.99 33.67 -15.22
CA TYR A 91 -2.47 33.17 -16.51
C TYR A 91 -3.50 32.06 -16.26
N LYS A 92 -4.59 32.04 -17.04
CA LYS A 92 -5.70 31.05 -16.96
C LYS A 92 -5.25 29.59 -16.80
N HIS A 93 -4.09 29.24 -17.37
CA HIS A 93 -3.51 27.90 -17.28
C HIS A 93 -3.12 27.47 -15.85
N ARG A 94 -2.74 28.41 -14.96
CA ARG A 94 -2.41 28.07 -13.56
C ARG A 94 -3.65 27.79 -12.73
N ILE A 95 -4.74 28.53 -12.92
CA ILE A 95 -6.02 28.31 -12.19
C ILE A 95 -6.54 26.90 -12.48
N ALA A 96 -6.58 26.53 -13.76
CA ALA A 96 -7.03 25.21 -14.21
C ALA A 96 -6.16 24.06 -13.63
N HIS A 97 -4.86 24.30 -13.45
CA HIS A 97 -3.96 23.31 -12.86
C HIS A 97 -4.22 23.11 -11.37
N TYR A 98 -4.36 24.19 -10.59
CA TYR A 98 -4.64 24.10 -9.16
C TYR A 98 -6.01 23.49 -8.87
N THR A 99 -7.04 23.89 -9.60
CA THR A 99 -8.38 23.30 -9.47
C THR A 99 -8.41 21.83 -9.83
N SER A 100 -7.72 21.42 -10.89
CA SER A 100 -7.58 20.00 -11.25
C SER A 100 -6.87 19.20 -10.16
N THR A 101 -5.81 19.78 -9.57
CA THR A 101 -5.07 19.16 -8.46
C THR A 101 -5.95 18.98 -7.23
N ILE A 102 -6.69 20.02 -6.84
CA ILE A 102 -7.64 19.99 -5.72
C ILE A 102 -8.75 18.93 -5.95
N CYS A 103 -9.30 18.87 -7.17
CA CYS A 103 -10.34 17.90 -7.54
C CYS A 103 -9.85 16.44 -7.59
N ALA A 104 -8.54 16.22 -7.70
CA ALA A 104 -7.93 14.90 -7.72
C ALA A 104 -7.70 14.31 -6.32
N VAL A 105 -7.66 15.14 -5.27
CA VAL A 105 -7.37 14.69 -3.88
C VAL A 105 -8.41 13.70 -3.36
N CYS A 106 -9.70 14.07 -3.39
CA CYS A 106 -10.77 13.17 -2.99
C CYS A 106 -12.13 13.63 -3.52
N VAL A 107 -13.15 12.76 -3.38
CA VAL A 107 -14.53 13.06 -3.79
C VAL A 107 -15.12 14.27 -3.05
N ALA A 108 -14.82 14.43 -1.76
CA ALA A 108 -15.34 15.55 -0.96
C ALA A 108 -14.78 16.90 -1.45
N TRP A 109 -13.47 16.97 -1.69
CA TRP A 109 -12.81 18.17 -2.22
C TRP A 109 -13.32 18.53 -3.60
N ARG A 110 -13.49 17.53 -4.47
CA ARG A 110 -14.08 17.72 -5.80
C ARG A 110 -15.49 18.30 -5.72
N LYS A 111 -16.32 17.82 -4.78
CA LYS A 111 -17.67 18.37 -4.58
C LYS A 111 -17.61 19.82 -4.09
N ALA A 112 -16.79 20.11 -3.09
CA ALA A 112 -16.61 21.47 -2.58
C ALA A 112 -16.09 22.44 -3.66
N ALA A 113 -15.14 22.02 -4.48
CA ALA A 113 -14.59 22.83 -5.55
C ALA A 113 -15.59 23.11 -6.69
N HIS A 114 -16.45 22.15 -7.05
CA HIS A 114 -17.51 22.40 -8.04
C HIS A 114 -18.63 23.30 -7.51
N LEU A 115 -18.84 23.34 -6.19
CA LEU A 115 -19.83 24.21 -5.56
C LEU A 115 -19.36 25.66 -5.42
N ASP A 116 -18.10 25.95 -5.73
CA ASP A 116 -17.51 27.28 -5.66
C ASP A 116 -17.15 27.81 -7.06
N PRO A 117 -18.02 28.64 -7.67
CA PRO A 117 -17.77 29.21 -9.00
C PRO A 117 -16.51 30.06 -9.10
N ARG A 118 -15.96 30.56 -7.99
CA ARG A 118 -14.78 31.44 -8.00
C ARG A 118 -13.48 30.71 -8.32
N LEU A 119 -13.50 29.37 -8.30
CA LEU A 119 -12.35 28.54 -8.64
C LEU A 119 -12.19 28.33 -10.15
N TRP A 120 -13.19 28.67 -10.97
CA TRP A 120 -13.23 28.43 -12.42
C TRP A 120 -13.11 29.72 -13.23
#